data_AF-A0A2V6EF60-F1
#
_entry.id   AF-A0A2V6EF60-F1
#
_cell.length_a   1.000
_cell.length_b   1.000
_cell.length_c   1.000
_cell.angle_alpha   90.00
_cell.angle_beta   90.00
_cell.angle_gamma   90.00
#
_symmetry.space_group_name_H-M   'P 1'
#
loop_
_entity.id
_entity.type
_entity.pdbx_description
1 polymer ?
#
loop_
_entity_poly.entity_id
_entity_poly.type
_entity_poly.pdbx_seq_one_letter_code
_entity_poly.pdbx_strand_id
1 'polypeptide(L)'
;MKKLSILVLIAVLATLETGQAREVIHKGDVVVVPLRGEISPSLLMFLRRAEKVAESSGASAIVFEMNTYGGRLDSAEEILSTFTWLRSARSVRPRLCYQRGKTFR
;
A
#
# COMPACT_ATOMS: atom_id res chain seq x y z
N MET A 1 48.15 0.28 16.84
CA MET A 1 47.04 0.00 17.76
C MET A 1 45.80 0.86 17.48
N LYS A 2 45.86 2.20 17.61
CA LYS A 2 44.69 3.12 17.44
C LYS A 2 44.07 3.11 16.04
N LYS A 3 44.90 3.04 14.98
CA LYS A 3 44.45 3.00 13.58
C LYS A 3 43.69 1.71 13.22
N LEU A 4 44.04 0.59 13.87
CA LEU A 4 43.38 -0.70 13.67
C LEU A 4 41.99 -0.70 14.32
N SER A 5 41.85 -0.06 15.49
CA SER A 5 40.57 0.10 16.18
C SER A 5 39.57 0.98 15.41
N ILE A 6 40.06 2.02 14.70
CA ILE A 6 39.21 2.89 13.88
C ILE A 6 38.70 2.14 12.65
N LEU A 7 39.54 1.28 12.06
CA LEU A 7 39.18 0.49 10.87
C LEU A 7 38.11 -0.57 11.17
N VAL A 8 38.16 -1.19 12.35
CA VAL A 8 37.14 -2.11 12.84
C VAL A 8 35.82 -1.38 13.14
N LEU A 9 35.88 -0.17 13.71
CA LEU A 9 34.68 0.61 14.02
C LEU A 9 33.92 1.07 12.76
N ILE A 10 34.65 1.42 11.69
CA ILE A 10 34.04 1.80 10.40
C ILE A 10 33.41 0.59 9.70
N ALA A 11 34.04 -0.60 9.79
CA ALA A 11 33.50 -1.82 9.22
C ALA A 11 32.21 -2.29 9.91
N VAL A 12 32.09 -2.08 11.23
CA VAL A 12 30.86 -2.39 11.99
C VAL A 12 29.73 -1.39 11.72
N LEU A 13 30.05 -0.14 11.38
CA LEU A 13 29.04 0.86 11.05
C LEU A 13 28.45 0.65 9.64
N ALA A 14 29.19 0.02 8.73
CA ALA A 14 28.76 -0.26 7.36
C ALA A 14 27.81 -1.47 7.24
N THR A 15 27.72 -2.34 8.25
CA THR A 15 26.76 -3.47 8.25
C THR A 15 25.39 -3.08 8.78
N LEU A 16 25.20 -1.82 9.19
CA LEU A 16 23.89 -1.23 9.50
C LEU A 16 23.16 -0.83 8.22
N GLU A 17 23.18 -1.70 7.20
CA GLU A 17 22.28 -1.56 6.06
C GLU A 17 20.88 -1.88 6.57
N THR A 18 20.10 -0.83 6.78
CA THR A 18 18.67 -0.89 7.07
C THR A 18 17.96 -1.63 5.96
N GLY A 19 17.76 -2.94 6.17
CA GLY A 19 16.89 -3.78 5.37
C GLY A 19 15.44 -3.31 5.51
N GLN A 20 15.07 -2.27 4.77
CA GLN A 20 13.69 -2.04 4.39
C GLN A 20 13.34 -3.17 3.43
N ALA A 21 12.87 -4.29 3.98
CA ALA A 21 12.32 -5.40 3.21
C ALA A 21 11.15 -4.85 2.39
N ARG A 22 11.44 -4.40 1.18
CA ARG A 22 10.42 -4.15 0.16
C ARG A 22 9.93 -5.53 -0.21
N GLU A 23 8.74 -5.87 0.25
CA GLU A 23 8.04 -7.06 -0.19
C GLU A 23 7.89 -6.96 -1.71
N VAL A 24 8.64 -7.82 -2.42
CA VAL A 24 8.65 -7.84 -3.87
C VAL A 24 7.34 -8.48 -4.29
N ILE A 25 6.43 -7.68 -4.82
CA ILE A 25 5.18 -8.16 -5.38
C ILE A 25 5.51 -8.92 -6.67
N HIS A 26 5.25 -10.22 -6.70
CA HIS A 26 5.42 -11.06 -7.87
C HIS A 26 4.14 -11.07 -8.71
N LYS A 27 4.31 -11.45 -9.98
CA LYS A 27 3.19 -11.62 -10.90
C LYS A 27 2.29 -12.75 -10.39
N GLY A 28 1.03 -12.41 -10.10
CA GLY A 28 0.05 -13.36 -9.56
C GLY A 28 -0.30 -13.13 -8.09
N ASP A 29 0.46 -12.29 -7.38
CA ASP A 29 0.22 -12.03 -5.95
C ASP A 29 -1.07 -11.25 -5.71
N VAL A 30 -1.64 -11.42 -4.51
CA VAL A 30 -2.79 -10.65 -4.04
C VAL A 30 -2.27 -9.52 -3.16
N VAL A 31 -2.50 -8.28 -3.56
CA VAL A 31 -2.03 -7.10 -2.83
C VAL A 31 -3.13 -6.63 -1.88
N VAL A 32 -2.84 -6.57 -0.58
CA VAL A 32 -3.77 -6.06 0.43
C VAL A 32 -3.40 -4.62 0.80
N VAL A 33 -4.30 -3.68 0.54
CA VAL A 33 -4.11 -2.25 0.81
C VAL A 33 -4.98 -1.84 1.99
N PRO A 34 -4.40 -1.52 3.16
CA PRO A 34 -5.17 -1.07 4.31
C PRO A 34 -5.59 0.40 4.15
N LEU A 35 -6.90 0.65 4.14
CA LEU A 35 -7.52 1.98 4.15
C LEU A 35 -7.99 2.29 5.58
N ARG A 36 -7.10 2.89 6.37
CA ARG A 36 -7.35 3.23 7.78
C ARG A 36 -7.39 4.74 8.00
N GLY A 37 -8.19 5.17 8.96
CA GLY A 37 -8.28 6.59 9.34
C GLY A 37 -9.41 7.33 8.62
N GLU A 38 -9.32 8.65 8.55
CA GLU A 38 -10.33 9.50 7.92
C GLU A 38 -10.19 9.55 6.39
N ILE A 39 -11.32 9.55 5.68
CA ILE A 39 -11.36 9.75 4.24
C ILE A 39 -11.00 11.20 3.92
N SER A 40 -9.79 11.38 3.38
CA SER A 40 -9.20 12.67 3.02
C SER A 40 -8.52 12.59 1.64
N PRO A 41 -8.26 13.73 0.96
CA PRO A 41 -7.56 13.73 -0.32
C PRO A 41 -6.16 13.09 -0.27
N SER A 42 -5.48 13.13 0.88
CA SER A 42 -4.20 12.46 1.08
C SER A 42 -4.31 10.93 0.96
N LEU A 43 -5.41 10.36 1.44
CA LEU A 43 -5.68 8.92 1.33
C LEU A 43 -5.91 8.52 -0.13
N LEU A 44 -6.53 9.38 -0.94
CA LEU A 44 -6.69 9.15 -2.38
C LEU A 44 -5.33 9.09 -3.10
N MET A 45 -4.40 10.00 -2.77
CA MET A 45 -3.05 9.96 -3.35
C MET A 45 -2.28 8.71 -2.93
N PHE A 46 -2.54 8.17 -1.75
CA PHE A 46 -2.02 6.87 -1.34
C PHE A 46 -2.63 5.74 -2.18
N LEU A 47 -3.95 5.73 -2.35
CA LEU A 47 -4.69 4.73 -3.12
C LEU A 47 -4.18 4.63 -4.57
N ARG A 48 -4.06 5.78 -5.26
CA ARG A 48 -3.55 5.85 -6.65
C ARG A 48 -2.13 5.31 -6.78
N ARG A 49 -1.28 5.54 -5.78
CA ARG A 49 0.08 4.98 -5.76
C ARG A 49 0.06 3.47 -5.55
N ALA A 50 -0.74 2.98 -4.61
CA ALA A 50 -0.85 1.56 -4.33
C ALA A 50 -1.38 0.78 -5.54
N GLU A 51 -2.37 1.34 -6.24
CA GLU A 51 -2.89 0.81 -7.50
C GLU A 51 -1.81 0.74 -8.57
N LYS A 52 -1.12 1.86 -8.83
CA LYS A 52 -0.05 1.90 -9.83
C LYS A 52 1.06 0.87 -9.55
N VAL A 53 1.42 0.70 -8.28
CA VAL A 53 2.41 -0.30 -7.87
C VAL A 53 1.89 -1.71 -8.14
N ALA A 54 0.69 -2.05 -7.67
CA ALA A 54 0.09 -3.37 -7.87
C ALA A 54 -0.08 -3.73 -9.36
N GLU A 55 -0.46 -2.75 -10.19
CA GLU A 55 -0.55 -2.91 -11.64
C GLU A 55 0.82 -3.15 -12.28
N SER A 56 1.81 -2.32 -11.94
CA SER A 56 3.17 -2.43 -12.48
C SER A 56 3.87 -3.73 -12.09
N SER A 57 3.61 -4.23 -10.88
CA SER A 57 4.14 -5.51 -10.38
C SER A 57 3.38 -6.72 -10.92
N GLY A 58 2.21 -6.49 -11.52
CA GLY A 58 1.40 -7.54 -12.09
C GLY A 58 0.70 -8.43 -11.05
N ALA A 59 0.19 -7.85 -9.97
CA ALA A 59 -0.60 -8.52 -8.93
C ALA A 59 -1.94 -9.06 -9.44
N SER A 60 -2.31 -10.32 -9.19
CA SER A 60 -3.57 -10.93 -9.70
C SER A 60 -4.82 -10.18 -9.22
N ALA A 61 -4.84 -9.75 -7.97
CA ALA A 61 -5.96 -9.07 -7.34
C ALA A 61 -5.49 -7.99 -6.37
N ILE A 62 -6.34 -6.99 -6.12
CA ILE A 62 -6.12 -5.97 -5.10
C ILE A 62 -7.27 -6.04 -4.09
N VAL A 63 -6.96 -6.15 -2.82
CA VAL A 63 -7.92 -6.19 -1.71
C VAL A 63 -7.78 -4.92 -0.89
N PHE A 64 -8.82 -4.11 -0.83
CA PHE A 64 -8.84 -2.92 0.02
C PHE A 64 -9.45 -3.27 1.38
N GLU A 65 -8.63 -3.28 2.43
CA GLU A 65 -9.09 -3.48 3.80
C GLU A 65 -9.53 -2.12 4.37
N MET A 66 -10.83 -1.86 4.34
CA MET A 66 -11.41 -0.61 4.80
C MET A 66 -11.69 -0.65 6.30
N ASN A 67 -11.07 0.27 7.02
CA ASN A 67 -11.22 0.48 8.45
C ASN A 67 -11.21 1.98 8.78
N THR A 68 -12.22 2.68 8.23
CA THR A 68 -12.39 4.14 8.32
C THR A 68 -13.64 4.48 9.14
N TYR A 69 -13.61 5.62 9.84
CA TYR A 69 -14.80 6.20 10.49
C TYR A 69 -15.68 6.98 9.50
N GLY A 70 -15.24 7.14 8.25
CA GLY A 70 -15.77 8.10 7.29
C GLY A 70 -14.82 9.28 7.09
N GLY A 71 -15.34 10.42 6.66
CA GLY A 71 -14.58 11.63 6.38
C GLY A 71 -15.33 12.52 5.40
N ARG A 72 -14.60 13.24 4.55
CA ARG A 72 -15.23 14.14 3.57
C ARG A 72 -15.95 13.34 2.47
N LEU A 73 -17.21 13.70 2.20
CA LEU A 73 -18.05 13.02 1.20
C LEU A 73 -17.46 13.10 -0.20
N ASP A 74 -16.94 14.27 -0.60
CA ASP A 74 -16.30 14.48 -1.91
C ASP A 74 -15.10 13.53 -2.14
N SER A 75 -14.30 13.34 -1.09
CA SER A 75 -13.15 12.44 -1.11
C SER A 75 -13.59 10.98 -1.14
N ALA A 76 -14.72 10.64 -0.51
CA ALA A 76 -15.31 9.31 -0.60
C ALA A 76 -15.85 9.02 -2.00
N GLU A 77 -16.51 9.98 -2.64
CA GLU A 77 -16.95 9.87 -4.04
C GLU A 77 -15.78 9.67 -5.00
N GLU A 78 -14.67 10.39 -4.81
CA GLU A 78 -13.48 10.23 -5.67
C GLU A 78 -12.78 8.88 -5.45
N ILE A 79 -12.80 8.36 -4.23
CA ILE A 79 -12.33 7.00 -3.95
C ILE A 79 -13.24 5.96 -4.63
N LEU A 80 -14.56 6.15 -4.55
CA LEU A 80 -15.54 5.29 -5.22
C LEU A 80 -15.36 5.33 -6.74
N SER A 81 -15.17 6.51 -7.34
CA SER A 81 -14.94 6.65 -8.78
C SER A 81 -13.68 5.94 -9.25
N THR A 82 -12.66 5.87 -8.39
CA THR A 82 -11.45 5.07 -8.63
C THR A 82 -11.76 3.56 -8.67
N PHE A 83 -12.80 3.10 -7.97
CA PHE A 83 -13.24 1.70 -7.99
C PHE A 83 -14.26 1.37 -9.09
N THR A 84 -15.09 2.34 -9.53
CA THR A 84 -16.29 2.10 -10.34
C THR A 84 -16.03 1.82 -11.83
N TRP A 85 -14.80 1.47 -12.23
CA TRP A 85 -14.49 0.97 -13.58
C TRP A 85 -15.04 -0.44 -13.87
N LEU A 86 -16.17 -0.81 -13.27
CA LEU A 86 -16.85 -2.06 -13.53
C LEU A 86 -17.59 -1.98 -14.86
N ARG A 87 -16.93 -2.39 -15.95
CA ARG A 87 -17.45 -3.33 -16.97
C ARG A 87 -16.70 -3.33 -18.30
N SER A 88 -15.84 -2.37 -18.60
CA SER A 88 -15.27 -2.29 -19.95
C SER A 88 -13.93 -3.03 -20.06
N ALA A 89 -14.04 -4.24 -20.60
CA ALA A 89 -13.04 -4.95 -21.40
C ALA A 89 -11.73 -5.38 -20.72
N ARG A 90 -11.71 -6.67 -20.37
CA ARG A 90 -10.60 -7.63 -20.65
C ARG A 90 -9.25 -7.44 -19.95
N SER A 91 -9.06 -6.37 -19.18
CA SER A 91 -7.89 -6.14 -18.31
C SER A 91 -8.31 -5.83 -16.87
N VAL A 92 -9.36 -6.49 -16.37
CA VAL A 92 -9.93 -6.19 -15.06
C VAL A 92 -9.36 -7.17 -14.04
N ARG A 93 -8.27 -6.77 -13.39
CA ARG A 93 -7.82 -7.49 -12.20
C ARG A 93 -8.85 -7.30 -11.09
N PRO A 94 -9.33 -8.38 -10.44
CA PRO A 94 -10.35 -8.27 -9.40
C PRO A 94 -9.91 -7.29 -8.29
N ARG A 95 -10.75 -6.27 -8.06
CA ARG A 95 -10.68 -5.39 -6.90
C ARG A 95 -11.76 -5.79 -5.90
N LEU A 96 -11.35 -6.19 -4.71
CA LEU A 96 -12.26 -6.57 -3.63
C LEU A 96 -12.14 -5.57 -2.49
N CYS A 97 -13.24 -4.92 -2.13
CA CYS A 97 -13.29 -4.11 -0.91
C CYS A 97 -13.80 -4.98 0.24
N TYR A 98 -13.01 -5.09 1.30
CA TYR A 98 -13.38 -5.78 2.53
C TYR A 98 -13.45 -4.77 3.67
N GLN A 99 -14.65 -4.56 4.22
CA GLN A 99 -14.82 -3.68 5.38
C GLN A 99 -14.70 -4.51 6.65
N ARG A 100 -13.67 -4.24 7.45
CA ARG A 100 -13.53 -4.86 8.77
C ARG A 100 -14.35 -4.01 9.75
N GLY A 101 -15.47 -4.54 10.23
CA GLY A 101 -16.38 -3.81 11.12
C GLY A 101 -15.64 -3.22 12.32
N LYS A 102 -15.69 -1.89 12.49
CA LYS A 102 -15.31 -1.27 13.76
C LYS A 102 -16.46 -1.48 14.74
N THR A 103 -16.20 -2.18 15.83
CA THR A 103 -16.99 -2.02 17.05
C THR A 103 -16.90 -0.55 17.45
N PHE A 104 -18.00 0.17 17.31
CA PHE A 104 -18.22 1.47 17.93
C PHE A 104 -17.99 1.25 19.43
N ARG A 105 -16.93 1.82 19.99
CA ARG A 105 -16.70 1.85 21.44
C ARG A 105 -16.91 3.29 21.89
#